data_AF-A0ABF7RMM0-F1
#
_entry.id   AF-A0ABF7RMM0-F1
#
_cell.length_a   1.000
_cell.length_b   1.000
_cell.length_c   1.000
_cell.angle_alpha   90.00
_cell.angle_beta   90.00
_cell.angle_gamma   90.00
#
_symmetry.space_group_name_H-M   'P 1'
#
loop_
_entity.id
_entity.type
_entity.pdbx_description
1 polymer ?
#
loop_
_entity_poly.entity_id
_entity_poly.type
_entity_poly.pdbx_seq_one_letter_code
_entity_poly.pdbx_strand_id
1 'polypeptide(L)'
;MTDFLSKINQLDARLIIESVHQQVEEINNIVATIRQKQVLKRAPEKLGFLPDIAEEICHKFNSRDQIEDFKTINRLLNNTRQFLAIKFGLWSIPNLETAQVIKDQLKVNTGLEIMAGNGYWSKSLSQVGVKMTVTDNFNWSKTSNTGVKAFVPVSNYDAVTAVNQFNDVDLIICSWAPNFGNSDEKVVNAWQKLNSATHLLFVGERNGVTNSASFWQKEPFLHSKELRLINQTFTSFDFIDEQIFEIAHEI
;
A
#
# COMPACT_ATOMS: atom_id res chain seq x y z
N MET A 1 -1.63 25.15 8.36
CA MET A 1 -0.92 23.86 8.28
C MET A 1 0.16 24.00 7.23
N THR A 2 1.43 24.06 7.65
CA THR A 2 2.57 24.01 6.71
C THR A 2 2.44 22.76 5.85
N ASP A 3 2.60 22.89 4.53
CA ASP A 3 2.60 21.76 3.61
C ASP A 3 3.66 20.73 4.08
N PHE A 4 3.26 19.47 4.27
CA PHE A 4 4.12 18.40 4.82
C PHE A 4 5.51 18.39 4.16
N LEU A 5 5.54 18.51 2.83
CA LEU A 5 6.77 18.58 2.05
C LEU A 5 7.57 19.85 2.33
N SER A 6 6.92 21.01 2.44
CA SER A 6 7.62 22.25 2.81
C SER A 6 8.31 22.11 4.17
N LYS A 7 7.65 21.49 5.16
CA LYS A 7 8.23 21.34 6.50
C LYS A 7 9.39 20.34 6.51
N ILE A 8 9.25 19.21 5.81
CA ILE A 8 10.28 18.17 5.80
C ILE A 8 11.55 18.66 5.08
N ASN A 9 11.40 19.33 3.93
CA ASN A 9 12.54 19.91 3.19
C ASN A 9 13.22 21.05 3.94
N GLN A 10 12.47 21.86 4.70
CA GLN A 10 13.06 22.90 5.58
C GLN A 10 13.84 22.31 6.75
N LEU A 11 13.43 21.15 7.27
CA LEU A 11 14.14 20.46 8.33
C LEU A 11 15.42 19.81 7.80
N ASP A 12 15.32 19.17 6.64
CA ASP A 12 16.46 18.55 5.94
C ASP A 12 17.59 19.56 5.68
N ALA A 13 17.26 20.70 5.09
CA ALA A 13 18.21 21.77 4.80
C ALA A 13 18.89 22.37 6.05
N ARG A 14 18.28 22.22 7.25
CA ARG A 14 18.83 22.71 8.51
C ARG A 14 19.70 21.66 9.22
N LEU A 15 19.31 20.39 9.16
CA LEU A 15 19.99 19.31 9.88
C LEU A 15 21.26 18.84 9.16
N ILE A 16 21.25 18.82 7.82
CA ILE A 16 22.39 18.42 6.97
C ILE A 16 22.94 17.04 7.41
N ILE A 17 22.07 16.03 7.41
CA ILE A 17 22.41 14.65 7.76
C ILE A 17 22.13 13.78 6.54
N GLU A 18 23.17 13.12 6.02
CA GLU A 18 23.07 12.35 4.76
C GLU A 18 21.96 11.30 4.79
N SER A 19 21.84 10.53 5.87
CA SER A 19 20.80 9.50 6.02
C SER A 19 19.38 10.06 6.12
N VAL A 20 19.22 11.31 6.59
CA VAL A 20 17.94 12.03 6.59
C VAL A 20 17.64 12.53 5.19
N HIS A 21 18.64 13.12 4.53
CA HIS A 21 18.53 13.67 3.18
C HIS A 21 18.07 12.61 2.17
N GLN A 22 18.68 11.42 2.19
CA GLN A 22 18.29 10.31 1.32
C GLN A 22 16.81 9.92 1.47
N GLN A 23 16.29 9.88 2.70
CA GLN A 23 14.88 9.56 2.95
C GLN A 23 13.93 10.71 2.53
N VAL A 24 14.38 11.95 2.64
CA VAL A 24 13.61 13.12 2.17
C VAL A 24 13.56 13.16 0.64
N GLU A 25 14.67 12.86 -0.04
CA GLU A 25 14.71 12.68 -1.49
C GLU A 25 13.75 11.57 -1.94
N GLU A 26 13.75 10.42 -1.23
CA GLU A 26 12.81 9.33 -1.52
C GLU A 26 11.35 9.78 -1.40
N ILE A 27 10.97 10.47 -0.33
CA ILE A 27 9.61 11.04 -0.16
C ILE A 27 9.28 12.01 -1.30
N ASN A 28 10.21 12.90 -1.66
CA ASN A 28 10.00 13.85 -2.75
C ASN A 28 9.78 13.11 -4.09
N ASN A 29 10.56 12.05 -4.35
CA ASN A 29 10.43 11.21 -5.55
C ASN A 29 9.10 10.46 -5.59
N ILE A 30 8.68 9.84 -4.48
CA ILE A 30 7.37 9.19 -4.33
C ILE A 30 6.27 10.19 -4.67
N VAL A 31 6.29 11.37 -4.05
CA VAL A 31 5.22 12.36 -4.22
C VAL A 31 5.22 12.98 -5.61
N ALA A 32 6.39 13.24 -6.19
CA ALA A 32 6.50 13.73 -7.57
C ALA A 32 5.91 12.72 -8.57
N THR A 33 6.22 11.43 -8.40
CA THR A 33 5.70 10.33 -9.23
C THR A 33 4.18 10.23 -9.13
N ILE A 34 3.66 10.21 -7.91
CA ILE A 34 2.22 10.12 -7.62
C ILE A 34 1.47 11.35 -8.16
N ARG A 35 2.01 12.56 -8.01
CA ARG A 35 1.41 13.80 -8.55
C ARG A 35 1.27 13.76 -10.07
N GLN A 36 2.19 13.08 -10.76
CA GLN A 36 2.14 12.87 -12.21
C GLN A 36 1.27 11.68 -12.62
N LYS A 37 0.60 11.02 -11.67
CA LYS A 37 -0.16 9.76 -11.87
C LYS A 37 0.68 8.66 -12.51
N GLN A 38 1.99 8.66 -12.25
CA GLN A 38 2.91 7.60 -12.62
C GLN A 38 3.01 6.58 -11.49
N VAL A 39 3.63 5.43 -11.79
CA VAL A 39 3.88 4.35 -10.84
C VAL A 39 5.39 4.27 -10.58
N LEU A 40 5.79 3.95 -9.36
CA LEU A 40 7.19 3.70 -9.02
C LEU A 40 7.72 2.48 -9.77
N LYS A 41 8.98 2.51 -10.17
CA LYS A 41 9.61 1.37 -10.87
C LYS A 41 9.83 0.18 -9.94
N ARG A 42 10.24 0.45 -8.71
CA ARG A 42 10.55 -0.51 -7.64
C ARG A 42 9.89 -0.06 -6.33
N ALA A 43 9.85 -0.94 -5.33
CA ALA A 43 9.34 -0.59 -4.01
C ALA A 43 10.13 0.59 -3.40
N PRO A 44 9.48 1.44 -2.58
CA PRO A 44 10.18 2.56 -1.97
C PRO A 44 11.18 2.09 -0.90
N GLU A 45 12.21 2.90 -0.69
CA GLU A 45 13.20 2.66 0.37
C GLU A 45 12.59 2.86 1.77
N LYS A 46 13.21 2.26 2.79
CA LYS A 46 12.75 2.40 4.19
C LYS A 46 12.87 3.84 4.68
N LEU A 47 11.81 4.31 5.32
CA LEU A 47 11.67 5.61 5.96
C LEU A 47 11.58 5.46 7.48
N GLY A 48 12.06 6.47 8.17
CA GLY A 48 12.18 6.49 9.62
C GLY A 48 13.45 5.79 10.10
N PHE A 49 13.79 6.06 11.36
CA PHE A 49 14.91 5.42 12.05
C PHE A 49 14.40 4.51 13.16
N LEU A 50 15.07 3.38 13.35
CA LEU A 50 14.89 2.55 14.54
C LEU A 50 15.28 3.35 15.80
N PRO A 51 14.72 3.01 16.98
CA PRO A 51 14.94 3.79 18.20
C PRO A 51 16.41 3.96 18.59
N ASP A 52 17.21 2.90 18.46
CA ASP A 52 18.65 2.87 18.73
C ASP A 52 19.41 3.80 17.78
N ILE A 53 19.16 3.71 16.48
CA ILE A 53 19.79 4.58 15.47
C ILE A 53 19.39 6.05 15.68
N ALA A 54 18.12 6.30 16.01
CA ALA A 54 17.64 7.64 16.30
C ALA A 54 18.32 8.26 17.54
N GLU A 55 18.54 7.45 18.58
CA GLU A 55 19.26 7.87 19.79
C GLU A 55 20.74 8.17 19.49
N GLU A 56 21.41 7.30 18.71
CA GLU A 56 22.78 7.53 18.26
C GLU A 56 22.95 8.82 17.46
N ILE A 57 22.00 9.15 16.58
CA ILE A 57 22.00 10.42 15.85
C ILE A 57 21.81 11.59 16.83
N CYS A 58 20.89 11.47 17.78
CA CYS A 58 20.65 12.51 18.78
C CYS A 58 21.90 12.83 19.61
N HIS A 59 22.68 11.81 20.00
CA HIS A 59 23.90 11.96 20.78
C HIS A 59 25.02 12.72 20.03
N LYS A 60 24.94 12.86 18.70
CA LYS A 60 25.91 13.63 17.90
C LYS A 60 25.61 15.13 17.88
N PHE A 61 24.44 15.56 18.35
CA PHE A 61 24.08 16.98 18.36
C PHE A 61 24.60 17.70 19.61
N ASN A 62 24.98 18.96 19.42
CA ASN A 62 25.49 19.81 20.48
C ASN A 62 24.43 20.80 21.01
N SER A 63 23.22 20.81 20.43
CA SER A 63 22.16 21.72 20.80
C SER A 63 20.80 21.04 20.90
N ARG A 64 19.97 21.54 21.81
CA ARG A 64 18.59 21.07 22.00
C ARG A 64 17.74 21.29 20.74
N ASP A 65 17.97 22.37 20.01
CA ASP A 65 17.21 22.69 18.80
C ASP A 65 17.44 21.66 17.70
N GLN A 66 18.68 21.20 17.50
CA GLN A 66 18.99 20.13 16.54
C GLN A 66 18.32 18.81 16.93
N ILE A 67 18.31 18.47 18.22
CA ILE A 67 17.63 17.26 18.72
C ILE A 67 16.13 17.33 18.43
N GLU A 68 15.49 18.47 18.70
CA GLU A 68 14.04 18.63 18.46
C GLU A 68 13.68 18.69 16.98
N ASP A 69 14.52 19.32 16.14
CA ASP A 69 14.38 19.28 14.69
C ASP A 69 14.52 17.85 14.17
N PHE A 70 15.50 17.07 14.65
CA PHE A 70 15.67 15.67 14.27
C PHE A 70 14.49 14.80 14.70
N LYS A 71 14.02 14.93 15.94
CA LYS A 71 12.80 14.23 16.39
C LYS A 71 11.59 14.59 15.52
N THR A 72 11.48 15.86 15.14
CA THR A 72 10.38 16.33 14.28
C THR A 72 10.47 15.72 12.89
N ILE A 73 11.64 15.72 12.25
CA ILE A 73 11.78 15.12 10.92
C ILE A 73 11.59 13.61 10.96
N ASN A 74 12.14 12.92 11.98
CA ASN A 74 11.94 11.48 12.13
C ASN A 74 10.45 11.11 12.29
N ARG A 75 9.68 11.91 13.04
CA ARG A 75 8.23 11.75 13.12
C ARG A 75 7.54 11.98 11.76
N LEU A 76 7.99 12.94 10.96
CA LEU A 76 7.44 13.17 9.61
C LEU A 76 7.75 11.99 8.67
N LEU A 77 8.98 11.46 8.70
CA LEU A 77 9.39 10.28 7.94
C LEU A 77 8.45 9.10 8.25
N ASN A 78 8.24 8.80 9.53
CA ASN A 78 7.33 7.75 9.99
C ASN A 78 5.84 8.00 9.66
N ASN A 79 5.42 9.26 9.48
CA ASN A 79 4.03 9.61 9.16
C ASN A 79 3.77 9.76 7.65
N THR A 80 4.72 9.38 6.80
CA THR A 80 4.58 9.51 5.34
C THR A 80 3.36 8.77 4.80
N ARG A 81 3.07 7.53 5.26
CA ARG A 81 1.87 6.80 4.83
C ARG A 81 0.58 7.54 5.18
N GLN A 82 0.49 8.11 6.38
CA GLN A 82 -0.68 8.91 6.77
C GLN A 82 -0.86 10.14 5.87
N PHE A 83 0.24 10.82 5.55
CA PHE A 83 0.21 11.93 4.60
C PHE A 83 -0.29 11.47 3.23
N LEU A 84 0.20 10.34 2.71
CA LEU A 84 -0.23 9.79 1.42
C LEU A 84 -1.71 9.36 1.43
N ALA A 85 -2.17 8.73 2.50
CA ALA A 85 -3.56 8.34 2.68
C ALA A 85 -4.49 9.56 2.66
N ILE A 86 -4.21 10.57 3.49
CA ILE A 86 -5.06 11.77 3.57
C ILE A 86 -5.01 12.55 2.25
N LYS A 87 -3.80 12.76 1.69
CA LYS A 87 -3.61 13.66 0.55
C LYS A 87 -3.97 13.02 -0.78
N PHE A 88 -3.71 11.73 -0.95
CA PHE A 88 -3.84 11.02 -2.23
C PHE A 88 -4.80 9.83 -2.17
N GLY A 89 -5.38 9.49 -1.02
CA GLY A 89 -6.24 8.32 -0.89
C GLY A 89 -5.47 7.01 -1.14
N LEU A 90 -4.22 6.95 -0.68
CA LEU A 90 -3.31 5.82 -0.89
C LEU A 90 -2.85 5.25 0.45
N TRP A 91 -3.22 4.01 0.72
CA TRP A 91 -2.76 3.26 1.90
C TRP A 91 -1.65 2.29 1.58
N SER A 92 -1.52 1.90 0.31
CA SER A 92 -0.50 0.99 -0.22
C SER A 92 0.19 1.64 -1.42
N ILE A 93 1.48 1.38 -1.59
CA ILE A 93 2.29 1.93 -2.70
C ILE A 93 2.78 0.77 -3.58
N PRO A 94 2.04 0.39 -4.63
CA PRO A 94 2.53 -0.57 -5.62
C PRO A 94 3.69 0.00 -6.44
N ASN A 95 4.40 -0.92 -7.09
CA ASN A 95 5.45 -0.61 -8.05
C ASN A 95 5.37 -1.53 -9.28
N LEU A 96 6.05 -1.15 -10.36
CA LEU A 96 6.01 -1.88 -11.63
C LEU A 96 6.70 -3.24 -11.58
N GLU A 97 7.79 -3.36 -10.82
CA GLU A 97 8.48 -4.63 -10.63
C GLU A 97 7.54 -5.66 -9.97
N THR A 98 6.90 -5.33 -8.85
CA THR A 98 5.93 -6.21 -8.19
C THR A 98 4.74 -6.52 -9.09
N ALA A 99 4.18 -5.53 -9.80
CA ALA A 99 3.08 -5.78 -10.72
C ALA A 99 3.47 -6.78 -11.82
N GLN A 100 4.69 -6.67 -12.36
CA GLN A 100 5.21 -7.59 -13.37
C GLN A 100 5.41 -8.99 -12.78
N VAL A 101 5.96 -9.12 -11.57
CA VAL A 101 6.13 -10.41 -10.92
C VAL A 101 4.77 -11.06 -10.61
N ILE A 102 3.77 -10.32 -10.14
CA ILE A 102 2.40 -10.84 -9.95
C ILE A 102 1.86 -11.40 -11.27
N LYS A 103 1.95 -10.62 -12.35
CA LYS A 103 1.50 -11.03 -13.69
C LYS A 103 2.16 -12.34 -14.13
N ASP A 104 3.47 -12.43 -14.03
CA ASP A 104 4.23 -13.55 -14.59
C ASP A 104 4.11 -14.81 -13.73
N GLN A 105 4.17 -14.67 -12.40
CA GLN A 105 4.11 -15.81 -11.48
C GLN A 105 2.72 -16.42 -11.39
N LEU A 106 1.67 -15.59 -11.39
CA LEU A 106 0.27 -16.05 -11.33
C LEU A 106 -0.38 -16.19 -12.71
N LYS A 107 0.32 -15.81 -13.79
CA LYS A 107 -0.15 -15.89 -15.19
C LYS A 107 -1.47 -15.15 -15.44
N VAL A 108 -1.66 -14.02 -14.77
CA VAL A 108 -2.91 -13.25 -14.79
C VAL A 108 -2.92 -12.23 -15.94
N ASN A 109 -4.03 -12.13 -16.67
CA ASN A 109 -4.22 -11.17 -17.76
C ASN A 109 -5.42 -10.24 -17.52
N THR A 110 -6.32 -10.63 -16.63
CA THR A 110 -7.51 -9.89 -16.23
C THR A 110 -7.59 -9.83 -14.72
N GLY A 111 -8.12 -8.73 -14.19
CA GLY A 111 -8.26 -8.62 -12.74
C GLY A 111 -9.34 -7.67 -12.29
N LEU A 112 -9.74 -7.86 -11.03
CA LEU A 112 -10.62 -6.99 -10.27
C LEU A 112 -9.86 -6.46 -9.05
N GLU A 113 -9.79 -5.15 -8.89
CA GLU A 113 -9.40 -4.53 -7.63
C GLU A 113 -10.65 -4.15 -6.84
N ILE A 114 -10.73 -4.62 -5.61
CA ILE A 114 -11.75 -4.27 -4.61
C ILE A 114 -11.11 -3.46 -3.49
N MET A 115 -11.90 -2.58 -2.87
CA MET A 115 -11.39 -1.63 -1.85
C MET A 115 -10.22 -0.81 -2.41
N ALA A 116 -10.32 -0.41 -3.68
CA ALA A 116 -9.22 0.16 -4.45
C ALA A 116 -8.76 1.55 -3.98
N GLY A 117 -9.56 2.23 -3.16
CA GLY A 117 -9.40 3.65 -2.89
C GLY A 117 -9.40 4.46 -4.19
N ASN A 118 -8.21 4.95 -4.57
CA ASN A 118 -8.00 5.69 -5.83
C ASN A 118 -7.44 4.83 -6.99
N GLY A 119 -7.35 3.50 -6.84
CA GLY A 119 -7.04 2.55 -7.92
C GLY A 119 -5.57 2.46 -8.31
N TYR A 120 -4.66 2.56 -7.34
CA TYR A 120 -3.22 2.62 -7.65
C TYR A 120 -2.63 1.24 -7.97
N TRP A 121 -3.08 0.16 -7.34
CA TRP A 121 -2.69 -1.20 -7.74
C TRP A 121 -3.16 -1.53 -9.14
N SER A 122 -4.41 -1.18 -9.47
CA SER A 122 -4.92 -1.34 -10.84
C SER A 122 -4.15 -0.52 -11.86
N LYS A 123 -3.70 0.69 -11.51
CA LYS A 123 -2.83 1.49 -12.38
C LYS A 123 -1.53 0.74 -12.68
N SER A 124 -0.88 0.17 -11.67
CA SER A 124 0.38 -0.58 -11.81
C SER A 124 0.21 -1.86 -12.62
N LEU A 125 -0.81 -2.68 -12.31
CA LEU A 125 -1.13 -3.90 -13.03
C LEU A 125 -1.52 -3.62 -14.49
N SER A 126 -2.25 -2.54 -14.75
CA SER A 126 -2.57 -2.10 -16.12
C SER A 126 -1.34 -1.71 -16.93
N GLN A 127 -0.33 -1.10 -16.30
CA GLN A 127 0.90 -0.70 -16.99
C GLN A 127 1.77 -1.90 -17.42
N VAL A 128 1.65 -3.04 -16.74
CA VAL A 128 2.29 -4.30 -17.14
C VAL A 128 1.38 -5.17 -18.01
N GLY A 129 0.20 -4.67 -18.40
CA GLY A 129 -0.69 -5.29 -19.38
C GLY A 129 -1.81 -6.16 -18.83
N VAL A 130 -2.12 -6.09 -17.53
CA VAL A 130 -3.31 -6.74 -16.95
C VAL A 130 -4.54 -5.85 -17.16
N LYS A 131 -5.62 -6.38 -17.71
CA LYS A 131 -6.88 -5.63 -17.87
C LYS A 131 -7.63 -5.57 -16.54
N MET A 132 -7.65 -4.39 -15.92
CA MET A 132 -8.24 -4.19 -14.59
C MET A 132 -9.64 -3.60 -14.61
N THR A 133 -10.53 -4.19 -13.82
CA THR A 133 -11.77 -3.58 -13.32
C THR A 133 -11.52 -3.06 -11.91
N VAL A 134 -11.98 -1.85 -11.59
CA VAL A 134 -11.58 -1.17 -10.34
C VAL A 134 -12.80 -0.71 -9.58
N THR A 135 -12.89 -1.10 -8.31
CA THR A 135 -14.07 -0.84 -7.48
C THR A 135 -13.70 -0.40 -6.06
N ASP A 136 -14.50 0.54 -5.54
CA ASP A 136 -14.42 1.01 -4.16
C ASP A 136 -15.80 1.55 -3.74
N ASN A 137 -16.13 1.51 -2.45
CA ASN A 137 -17.40 2.07 -1.94
C ASN A 137 -17.28 3.51 -1.43
N PHE A 138 -16.08 4.08 -1.50
CA PHE A 138 -15.70 5.43 -1.11
C PHE A 138 -15.97 5.79 0.36
N ASN A 139 -16.09 4.81 1.26
CA ASN A 139 -16.35 5.06 2.68
C ASN A 139 -15.29 5.97 3.34
N TRP A 140 -14.04 5.92 2.86
CA TRP A 140 -12.94 6.73 3.38
C TRP A 140 -12.86 8.15 2.80
N SER A 141 -13.75 8.53 1.87
CA SER A 141 -13.83 9.90 1.33
C SER A 141 -14.13 10.98 2.39
N LYS A 142 -14.66 10.59 3.56
CA LYS A 142 -14.93 11.50 4.68
C LYS A 142 -13.67 11.95 5.42
N THR A 143 -12.60 11.16 5.37
CA THR A 143 -11.37 11.37 6.15
C THR A 143 -10.12 11.49 5.27
N SER A 144 -10.28 11.38 3.95
CA SER A 144 -9.20 11.37 2.96
C SER A 144 -9.68 11.81 1.58
N ASN A 145 -8.76 11.97 0.63
CA ASN A 145 -9.07 12.27 -0.76
C ASN A 145 -9.44 11.04 -1.63
N THR A 146 -9.88 9.94 -1.02
CA THR A 146 -10.43 8.78 -1.74
C THR A 146 -11.64 9.19 -2.59
N GLY A 147 -11.66 8.76 -3.85
CA GLY A 147 -12.68 9.10 -4.84
C GLY A 147 -12.51 10.47 -5.51
N VAL A 148 -11.57 11.32 -5.08
CA VAL A 148 -11.44 12.69 -5.60
C VAL A 148 -10.53 12.77 -6.83
N LYS A 149 -9.35 12.14 -6.77
CA LYS A 149 -8.33 12.19 -7.85
C LYS A 149 -7.82 10.79 -8.17
N ALA A 150 -8.71 9.91 -8.58
CA ALA A 150 -8.37 8.54 -8.93
C ALA A 150 -7.28 8.46 -10.03
N PHE A 151 -6.44 7.42 -9.95
CA PHE A 151 -5.36 7.12 -10.90
C PHE A 151 -5.90 6.46 -12.18
N VAL A 152 -7.03 5.78 -12.03
CA VAL A 152 -7.82 5.11 -13.06
C VAL A 152 -9.31 5.30 -12.71
N PRO A 153 -10.25 5.11 -13.65
CA PRO A 153 -11.68 5.12 -13.31
C PRO A 153 -12.01 4.08 -12.24
N VAL A 154 -12.73 4.47 -11.19
CA VAL A 154 -13.15 3.59 -10.09
C VAL A 154 -14.68 3.62 -10.01
N SER A 155 -15.29 2.43 -10.07
CA SER A 155 -16.75 2.28 -9.99
C SER A 155 -17.20 2.11 -8.54
N ASN A 156 -18.35 2.70 -8.19
CA ASN A 156 -18.90 2.61 -6.84
C ASN A 156 -19.58 1.25 -6.60
N TYR A 157 -18.85 0.32 -5.99
CA TYR A 157 -19.36 -0.98 -5.57
C TYR A 157 -18.78 -1.35 -4.21
N ASP A 158 -19.60 -1.96 -3.36
CA ASP A 158 -19.05 -2.71 -2.23
C ASP A 158 -18.33 -3.97 -2.74
N ALA A 159 -17.36 -4.44 -1.94
CA ALA A 159 -16.46 -5.49 -2.35
C ALA A 159 -17.17 -6.83 -2.67
N VAL A 160 -18.23 -7.18 -1.94
CA VAL A 160 -18.96 -8.44 -2.16
C VAL A 160 -19.77 -8.37 -3.45
N THR A 161 -20.45 -7.25 -3.69
CA THR A 161 -21.18 -7.03 -4.95
C THR A 161 -20.22 -7.04 -6.14
N ALA A 162 -19.05 -6.40 -6.02
CA ALA A 162 -18.03 -6.40 -7.07
C ALA A 162 -17.53 -7.82 -7.39
N VAL A 163 -17.19 -8.62 -6.37
CA VAL A 163 -16.75 -10.01 -6.55
C VAL A 163 -17.82 -10.84 -7.25
N ASN A 164 -19.10 -10.70 -6.86
CA ASN A 164 -20.19 -11.45 -7.50
C ASN A 164 -20.47 -11.01 -8.94
N GLN A 165 -20.29 -9.72 -9.26
CA GLN A 165 -20.61 -9.16 -10.57
C GLN A 165 -19.46 -9.34 -11.58
N PHE A 166 -18.21 -9.24 -11.14
CA PHE A 166 -17.01 -9.26 -11.97
C PHE A 166 -16.15 -10.50 -11.66
N ASN A 167 -16.78 -11.68 -11.71
CA ASN A 167 -16.16 -12.95 -11.30
C ASN A 167 -15.38 -13.69 -12.42
N ASP A 168 -15.51 -13.26 -13.68
CA ASP A 168 -14.77 -13.84 -14.81
C ASP A 168 -13.42 -13.13 -15.01
N VAL A 169 -12.52 -13.33 -14.05
CA VAL A 169 -11.18 -12.74 -14.01
C VAL A 169 -10.14 -13.72 -13.47
N ASP A 170 -8.88 -13.55 -13.88
CA ASP A 170 -7.77 -14.37 -13.38
C ASP A 170 -7.36 -13.99 -11.94
N LEU A 171 -7.56 -12.71 -11.57
CA LEU A 171 -7.11 -12.14 -10.30
C LEU A 171 -8.19 -11.27 -9.64
N ILE A 172 -8.42 -11.46 -8.35
CA ILE A 172 -9.04 -10.48 -7.47
C ILE A 172 -7.99 -10.01 -6.47
N ILE A 173 -7.76 -8.70 -6.39
CA ILE A 173 -6.84 -8.09 -5.42
C ILE A 173 -7.59 -7.13 -4.51
N CYS A 174 -7.45 -7.34 -3.20
CA CYS A 174 -7.98 -6.46 -2.16
C CYS A 174 -6.87 -5.56 -1.65
N SER A 175 -6.95 -4.28 -1.98
CA SER A 175 -5.92 -3.28 -1.67
C SER A 175 -6.21 -2.59 -0.35
N TRP A 176 -5.83 -3.22 0.78
CA TRP A 176 -5.91 -2.64 2.13
C TRP A 176 -7.33 -2.60 2.73
N ALA A 177 -7.85 -3.75 3.15
CA ALA A 177 -9.12 -3.83 3.85
C ALA A 177 -9.04 -3.19 5.27
N PRO A 178 -10.09 -2.49 5.73
CA PRO A 178 -10.13 -1.98 7.10
C PRO A 178 -10.02 -3.13 8.11
N ASN A 179 -9.33 -2.89 9.21
CA ASN A 179 -9.19 -3.87 10.30
C ASN A 179 -10.40 -3.97 11.25
N PHE A 180 -11.50 -3.32 10.88
CA PHE A 180 -12.75 -3.32 11.61
C PHE A 180 -13.88 -3.86 10.71
N GLY A 181 -14.84 -4.54 11.33
CA GLY A 181 -15.91 -5.22 10.62
C GLY A 181 -15.47 -6.60 10.09
N ASN A 182 -16.16 -7.07 9.05
CA ASN A 182 -16.01 -8.42 8.48
C ASN A 182 -16.12 -8.44 6.95
N SER A 183 -15.77 -7.33 6.29
CA SER A 183 -15.92 -7.21 4.84
C SER A 183 -14.97 -8.11 4.07
N ASP A 184 -13.78 -8.33 4.62
CA ASP A 184 -12.75 -9.27 4.16
C ASP A 184 -13.23 -10.73 4.21
N GLU A 185 -13.76 -11.20 5.34
CA GLU A 185 -14.32 -12.56 5.46
C GLU A 185 -15.48 -12.76 4.48
N LYS A 186 -16.33 -11.75 4.31
CA LYS A 186 -17.43 -11.82 3.33
C LYS A 186 -16.94 -11.88 1.89
N VAL A 187 -15.85 -11.20 1.56
CA VAL A 187 -15.19 -11.29 0.26
C VAL A 187 -14.66 -12.70 0.03
N VAL A 188 -13.95 -13.28 1.00
CA VAL A 188 -13.45 -14.66 0.88
C VAL A 188 -14.62 -15.62 0.66
N ASN A 189 -15.68 -15.53 1.48
CA ASN A 189 -16.87 -16.37 1.33
C ASN A 189 -17.59 -16.20 -0.02
N ALA A 190 -17.55 -15.01 -0.62
CA ALA A 190 -18.10 -14.80 -1.96
C ALA A 190 -17.19 -15.39 -3.03
N TRP A 191 -15.88 -15.21 -2.91
CA TRP A 191 -14.88 -15.73 -3.84
C TRP A 191 -14.80 -17.27 -3.83
N GLN A 192 -14.93 -17.93 -2.68
CA GLN A 192 -14.96 -19.41 -2.58
C GLN A 192 -16.10 -20.07 -3.37
N LYS A 193 -17.11 -19.28 -3.79
CA LYS A 193 -18.24 -19.76 -4.60
C LYS A 193 -17.98 -19.61 -6.11
N LEU A 194 -16.84 -19.02 -6.48
CA LEU A 194 -16.44 -18.77 -7.87
C LEU A 194 -15.65 -19.96 -8.43
N ASN A 195 -15.12 -19.78 -9.64
CA ASN A 195 -14.19 -20.72 -10.24
C ASN A 195 -12.88 -20.77 -9.42
N SER A 196 -12.39 -21.98 -9.14
CA SER A 196 -11.16 -22.20 -8.37
C SER A 196 -9.88 -21.73 -9.05
N ALA A 197 -9.93 -21.34 -10.33
CA ALA A 197 -8.79 -20.79 -11.05
C ALA A 197 -8.49 -19.31 -10.75
N THR A 198 -9.45 -18.54 -10.21
CA THR A 198 -9.25 -17.11 -9.93
C THR A 198 -8.42 -16.93 -8.67
N HIS A 199 -7.28 -16.25 -8.74
CA HIS A 199 -6.46 -15.92 -7.58
C HIS A 199 -7.14 -14.87 -6.70
N LEU A 200 -7.07 -15.00 -5.37
CA LEU A 200 -7.50 -13.97 -4.43
C LEU A 200 -6.32 -13.48 -3.58
N LEU A 201 -5.90 -12.24 -3.84
CA LEU A 201 -4.82 -11.57 -3.14
C LEU A 201 -5.34 -10.51 -2.17
N PHE A 202 -4.67 -10.40 -1.02
CA PHE A 202 -4.84 -9.31 -0.07
C PHE A 202 -3.52 -8.60 0.15
N VAL A 203 -3.54 -7.28 0.07
CA VAL A 203 -2.41 -6.41 0.43
C VAL A 203 -2.66 -5.87 1.83
N GLY A 204 -1.76 -6.16 2.76
CA GLY A 204 -1.91 -5.71 4.15
C GLY A 204 -0.82 -6.23 5.08
N GLU A 205 -1.03 -6.07 6.37
CA GLU A 205 -0.19 -6.49 7.47
C GLU A 205 -0.89 -7.53 8.34
N ARG A 206 -0.27 -8.70 8.47
CA ARG A 206 -0.83 -9.81 9.26
C ARG A 206 -0.88 -9.45 10.75
N ASN A 207 -2.07 -9.56 11.35
CA ASN A 207 -2.33 -9.19 12.75
C ASN A 207 -1.98 -7.73 13.10
N GLY A 208 -2.04 -6.84 12.11
CA GLY A 208 -1.69 -5.43 12.26
C GLY A 208 -2.84 -4.48 11.96
N VAL A 209 -2.59 -3.49 11.11
CA VAL A 209 -3.53 -2.40 10.83
C VAL A 209 -4.51 -2.65 9.68
N THR A 210 -4.49 -3.85 9.08
CA THR A 210 -5.38 -4.23 7.96
C THR A 210 -6.12 -5.52 8.26
N ASN A 211 -7.30 -5.67 7.65
CA ASN A 211 -8.18 -6.84 7.78
C ASN A 211 -8.58 -7.17 9.23
N SER A 212 -9.71 -7.83 9.39
CA SER A 212 -10.21 -8.26 10.69
C SER A 212 -9.27 -9.28 11.33
N ALA A 213 -9.25 -9.32 12.67
CA ALA A 213 -8.53 -10.36 13.39
C ALA A 213 -9.01 -11.78 13.04
N SER A 214 -10.31 -11.92 12.74
CA SER A 214 -10.93 -13.19 12.35
C SER A 214 -10.35 -13.71 11.03
N PHE A 215 -10.20 -12.84 10.03
CA PHE A 215 -9.58 -13.17 8.75
C PHE A 215 -8.17 -13.74 8.93
N TRP A 216 -7.30 -13.06 9.70
CA TRP A 216 -5.92 -13.52 9.91
C TRP A 216 -5.79 -14.85 10.67
N GLN A 217 -6.80 -15.20 11.46
CA GLN A 217 -6.82 -16.42 12.27
C GLN A 217 -7.42 -17.62 11.54
N LYS A 218 -8.37 -17.40 10.63
CA LYS A 218 -9.20 -18.46 10.07
C LYS A 218 -8.90 -18.78 8.62
N GLU A 219 -8.54 -17.78 7.81
CA GLU A 219 -8.44 -18.00 6.38
C GLU A 219 -7.22 -18.85 6.03
N PRO A 220 -7.34 -19.78 5.09
CA PRO A 220 -6.23 -20.63 4.68
C PRO A 220 -5.33 -19.85 3.72
N PHE A 221 -4.15 -19.43 4.20
CA PHE A 221 -3.18 -18.71 3.36
C PHE A 221 -2.29 -19.69 2.57
N LEU A 222 -2.06 -19.40 1.28
CA LEU A 222 -1.09 -20.12 0.48
C LEU A 222 0.34 -19.67 0.80
N HIS A 223 1.28 -20.61 0.75
CA HIS A 223 2.72 -20.38 0.97
C HIS A 223 3.54 -20.88 -0.23
N SER A 224 3.14 -20.44 -1.42
CA SER A 224 3.72 -20.85 -2.70
C SER A 224 5.11 -20.22 -2.94
N LYS A 225 5.86 -20.76 -3.92
CA LYS A 225 7.15 -20.17 -4.31
C LYS A 225 6.93 -18.85 -5.03
N GLU A 226 5.87 -18.80 -5.82
CA GLU A 226 5.36 -17.67 -6.57
C GLU A 226 5.08 -16.48 -5.64
N LEU A 227 4.35 -16.71 -4.53
CA LEU A 227 4.05 -15.67 -3.55
C LEU A 227 5.29 -15.15 -2.83
N ARG A 228 6.29 -16.01 -2.58
CA ARG A 228 7.58 -15.56 -2.03
C ARG A 228 8.33 -14.66 -3.01
N LEU A 229 8.34 -14.97 -4.30
CA LEU A 229 8.96 -14.13 -5.32
C LEU A 229 8.24 -12.78 -5.45
N ILE A 230 6.91 -12.77 -5.37
CA ILE A 230 6.13 -11.53 -5.35
C ILE A 230 6.55 -10.65 -4.16
N ASN A 231 6.54 -11.19 -2.95
CA ASN A 231 6.88 -10.44 -1.74
C ASN A 231 8.36 -10.01 -1.66
N GLN A 232 9.28 -10.64 -2.40
CA GLN A 232 10.67 -10.16 -2.50
C GLN A 232 10.79 -8.81 -3.21
N THR A 233 9.82 -8.47 -4.07
CA THR A 233 9.81 -7.19 -4.81
C THR A 233 8.92 -6.14 -4.16
N PHE A 234 8.15 -6.52 -3.13
CA PHE A 234 7.23 -5.66 -2.44
C PHE A 234 7.69 -5.45 -1.01
N THR A 235 8.39 -4.34 -0.78
CA THR A 235 8.93 -4.00 0.53
C THR A 235 8.19 -2.84 1.15
N SER A 236 7.95 -2.94 2.45
CA SER A 236 7.39 -1.86 3.24
C SER A 236 8.39 -0.74 3.45
N PHE A 237 7.92 0.50 3.27
CA PHE A 237 8.71 1.72 3.41
C PHE A 237 8.59 2.34 4.81
N ASP A 238 7.71 1.84 5.67
CA ASP A 238 7.55 2.29 7.05
C ASP A 238 7.50 1.09 8.01
N PHE A 239 7.05 1.30 9.25
CA PHE A 239 7.02 0.27 10.29
C PHE A 239 5.90 -0.77 10.11
N ILE A 240 4.97 -0.55 9.18
CA ILE A 240 3.91 -1.52 8.88
C ILE A 240 4.52 -2.61 7.99
N ASP A 241 4.46 -3.87 8.41
CA ASP A 241 4.94 -5.02 7.62
C ASP A 241 3.90 -5.43 6.57
N GLU A 242 3.70 -4.55 5.60
CA GLU A 242 2.83 -4.77 4.45
C GLU A 242 3.42 -5.83 3.52
N GLN A 243 2.59 -6.83 3.22
CA GLN A 243 2.88 -7.97 2.35
C GLN A 243 1.66 -8.29 1.49
N ILE A 244 1.86 -9.15 0.50
CA ILE A 244 0.81 -9.74 -0.33
C ILE A 244 0.56 -11.16 0.16
N PHE A 245 -0.70 -11.43 0.50
CA PHE A 245 -1.19 -12.73 0.92
C PHE A 245 -2.12 -13.30 -0.14
N GLU A 246 -2.10 -14.61 -0.32
CA GLU A 246 -2.99 -15.32 -1.22
C GLU A 246 -3.86 -16.30 -0.43
N ILE A 247 -5.17 -16.32 -0.72
CA ILE A 247 -6.10 -17.26 -0.08
C ILE A 247 -6.16 -18.56 -0.88
N ALA A 248 -6.13 -19.68 -0.16
CA ALA A 248 -6.33 -20.99 -0.75
C ALA A 248 -7.83 -21.20 -1.03
N HIS A 249 -8.14 -21.69 -2.23
CA HIS A 249 -9.48 -22.15 -2.51
C HIS A 249 -9.73 -23.44 -1.71
N GLU A 250 -10.85 -23.54 -1.01
CA GLU A 250 -11.26 -24.80 -0.38
C GLU A 250 -11.61 -25.80 -1.50
N ILE A 251 -10.97 -26.97 -1.50
CA ILE A 251 -11.21 -28.07 -2.45
C ILE A 251 -12.27 -29.01 -1.88
#